data_AF-A0A2U1M6W8-F1
#
_entry.id   AF-A0A2U1M6W8-F1
#
_cell.length_a   1.000
_cell.length_b   1.000
_cell.length_c   1.000
_cell.angle_alpha   90.00
_cell.angle_beta   90.00
_cell.angle_gamma   90.00
#
_symmetry.space_group_name_H-M   'P 1'
#
loop_
_entity.id
_entity.type
_entity.pdbx_description
1 polymer ?
#
loop_
_entity_poly.entity_id
_entity_poly.type
_entity_poly.pdbx_seq_one_letter_code
_entity_poly.pdbx_strand_id
1 'polypeptide(L)'
;MSLTSSTTFTPSPSSSLTPKIPNFHHLTNPNFTKTPKKWTSNNRKLFRYRRRTVVVPMASLGGLLGLFRGGSDTGEGTRQAYGAQVAAINSLEAEIRELKDFELRERTSVLKQRARENPQALDSLLPEAFAIVREASKRVLGLRPFDVQLIGGMVLHKGEIAEMRTGEGKTLVAILPAYLNALSGKGVHIVTVNDYLARRDCEWVGQVARFLGLTVGLIQRMPYFFLKLLLTSVDELVVRGFNYCVIDEVDSILIDEARTPLIISGPAEKPSEQYYKAAKIAAAFERDIHYTVDEKQKNVLLTEQGYADAEEILEVKDLYDPREQWASYLINAVKAKELFLKDVNYIIRGKEVLIVDEFSGRVMQGRRWSDGLHQAVEAKERVPIQNETVTLASISYQNFFLQVYNSQASL
;
A
#
# COMPACT_ATOMS: atom_id res chain seq x y z
N MET A 1 -9.21 -39.14 41.73
CA MET A 1 -8.97 -38.08 42.75
C MET A 1 -7.48 -37.75 42.69
N SER A 2 -7.05 -36.86 41.81
CA SER A 2 -7.02 -35.38 41.95
C SER A 2 -5.91 -34.85 42.88
N LEU A 3 -4.93 -34.20 42.23
CA LEU A 3 -4.32 -32.90 42.58
C LEU A 3 -3.40 -32.86 43.83
N THR A 4 -2.25 -32.19 43.88
CA THR A 4 -1.64 -31.08 43.11
C THR A 4 -0.17 -30.97 43.54
N SER A 5 0.77 -30.71 42.61
CA SER A 5 2.03 -30.03 42.93
C SER A 5 2.26 -28.93 41.91
N SER A 6 2.12 -27.69 42.38
CA SER A 6 2.31 -26.45 41.63
C SER A 6 3.79 -26.16 41.42
N THR A 7 4.25 -26.20 40.17
CA THR A 7 5.54 -25.62 39.78
C THR A 7 5.25 -24.40 38.91
N THR A 8 5.39 -23.23 39.52
CA THR A 8 5.31 -21.92 38.87
C THR A 8 6.45 -21.77 37.85
N PHE A 9 6.09 -21.75 36.57
CA PHE A 9 7.00 -21.40 35.47
C PHE A 9 6.97 -19.88 35.28
N THR A 10 8.02 -19.20 35.71
CA THR A 10 8.24 -17.78 35.41
C THR A 10 8.70 -17.62 33.95
N PRO A 11 7.99 -16.89 33.09
CA PRO A 11 8.46 -16.63 31.74
C PRO A 11 9.62 -15.63 31.78
N SER A 12 10.73 -16.00 31.14
CA SER A 12 11.87 -15.12 30.86
C SER A 12 11.43 -13.86 30.09
N PRO A 13 11.98 -12.68 30.36
CA PRO A 13 11.55 -11.45 29.73
C PRO A 13 11.85 -11.50 28.23
N SER A 14 10.79 -11.43 27.42
CA SER A 14 10.88 -11.18 26.00
C SER A 14 11.61 -9.86 25.77
N SER A 15 12.77 -9.90 25.11
CA SER A 15 13.41 -8.71 24.58
C SER A 15 12.51 -8.10 23.51
N SER A 16 11.62 -7.20 23.91
CA SER A 16 10.87 -6.34 23.02
C SER A 16 11.84 -5.39 22.34
N LEU A 17 12.37 -5.80 21.19
CA LEU A 17 12.93 -4.86 20.22
C LEU A 17 11.76 -4.04 19.66
N THR A 18 11.31 -3.04 20.42
CA THR A 18 10.58 -1.92 19.84
C THR A 18 11.57 -1.20 18.92
N PRO A 19 11.36 -1.21 17.59
CA PRO A 19 12.24 -0.45 16.72
C PRO A 19 12.10 1.03 17.07
N LYS A 20 13.23 1.71 17.30
CA LYS A 20 13.26 3.17 17.47
C LYS A 20 12.66 3.81 16.22
N ILE A 21 11.65 4.65 16.43
CA ILE A 21 11.01 5.46 15.39
C ILE A 21 12.05 6.50 14.91
N PRO A 22 12.41 6.57 13.61
CA PRO A 22 13.30 7.62 13.11
C PRO A 22 12.60 8.99 13.11
N ASN A 23 13.39 10.04 13.26
CA ASN A 23 12.91 11.43 13.26
C ASN A 23 12.47 11.87 11.84
N PHE A 24 11.24 12.37 11.70
CA PHE A 24 10.55 12.55 10.40
C PHE A 24 10.83 13.88 9.67
N HIS A 25 11.88 14.62 10.03
CA HIS A 25 12.06 16.02 9.60
C HIS A 25 12.37 16.25 8.10
N HIS A 26 12.56 15.21 7.27
CA HIS A 26 13.03 15.38 5.88
C HIS A 26 12.37 14.45 4.84
N LEU A 27 11.04 14.30 4.88
CA LEU A 27 10.29 13.52 3.89
C LEU A 27 9.49 14.42 2.94
N THR A 28 10.13 14.90 1.86
CA THR A 28 9.42 15.40 0.68
C THR A 28 10.04 14.80 -0.58
N ASN A 29 9.32 13.90 -1.25
CA ASN A 29 9.69 13.42 -2.58
C ASN A 29 8.90 14.23 -3.64
N PRO A 30 9.55 15.12 -4.41
CA PRO A 30 8.89 16.00 -5.38
C PRO A 30 8.32 15.29 -6.62
N ASN A 31 8.47 13.97 -6.74
CA ASN A 31 7.93 13.19 -7.87
C ASN A 31 6.50 12.66 -7.64
N PHE A 32 5.97 12.72 -6.42
CA PHE A 32 4.60 12.26 -6.12
C PHE A 32 3.54 13.37 -6.07
N THR A 33 3.93 14.64 -6.25
CA THR A 33 3.03 15.81 -6.17
C THR A 33 2.68 16.43 -7.54
N LYS A 34 3.14 15.86 -8.66
CA LYS A 34 2.89 16.48 -9.98
C LYS A 34 1.48 16.19 -10.47
N THR A 35 0.58 17.17 -10.34
CA THR A 35 -0.59 17.33 -11.21
C THR A 35 -0.17 17.27 -12.69
N PRO A 36 -0.95 16.65 -13.58
CA PRO A 36 -0.56 16.49 -14.99
C PRO A 36 -0.42 17.86 -15.68
N LYS A 37 0.77 18.17 -16.18
CA LYS A 37 1.01 19.40 -16.97
C LYS A 37 0.24 19.30 -18.30
N LYS A 38 -0.56 20.34 -18.59
CA LYS A 38 -1.18 20.56 -19.91
C LYS A 38 -0.12 20.55 -21.00
N TRP A 39 -0.39 19.79 -22.06
CA TRP A 39 0.47 19.55 -23.21
C TRP A 39 0.58 20.82 -24.08
N THR A 40 1.78 21.37 -24.27
CA THR A 40 2.04 22.47 -25.23
C THR A 40 3.06 22.05 -26.30
N SER A 41 2.94 22.65 -27.48
CA SER A 41 3.25 22.06 -28.79
C SER A 41 4.73 21.97 -29.23
N ASN A 42 5.72 22.16 -28.35
CA ASN A 42 7.12 22.39 -28.78
C ASN A 42 8.14 21.34 -28.32
N ASN A 43 7.85 20.05 -28.51
CA ASN A 43 8.89 18.99 -28.47
C ASN A 43 8.74 17.97 -29.61
N ARG A 44 8.46 18.47 -30.83
CA ARG A 44 8.48 17.67 -32.06
C ARG A 44 9.91 17.51 -32.58
N LYS A 45 10.74 16.68 -31.96
CA LYS A 45 11.97 16.10 -32.59
C LYS A 45 12.70 15.08 -31.69
N LEU A 46 11.98 14.19 -31.04
CA LEU A 46 12.48 12.88 -30.58
C LEU A 46 11.22 12.02 -30.42
N PHE A 47 11.31 10.71 -30.70
CA PHE A 47 10.20 9.77 -30.91
C PHE A 47 9.61 9.74 -32.32
N ARG A 48 10.32 9.05 -33.21
CA ARG A 48 9.70 8.42 -34.39
C ARG A 48 8.94 7.19 -33.90
N TYR A 49 7.65 7.38 -33.61
CA TYR A 49 6.72 6.32 -33.24
C TYR A 49 6.55 5.38 -34.44
N ARG A 50 7.15 4.19 -34.38
CA ARG A 50 6.86 3.12 -35.35
C ARG A 50 5.49 2.57 -34.95
N ARG A 51 4.43 3.01 -35.64
CA ARG A 51 3.09 2.41 -35.54
C ARG A 51 3.24 0.89 -35.72
N ARG A 52 3.19 0.15 -34.62
CA ARG A 52 2.93 -1.28 -34.62
C ARG A 52 1.52 -1.45 -34.08
N THR A 53 0.80 -2.33 -34.75
CA THR A 53 -0.58 -2.71 -34.51
C THR A 53 -0.82 -2.92 -33.02
N VAL A 54 -1.81 -2.20 -32.48
CA VAL A 54 -2.30 -2.35 -31.11
C VAL A 54 -2.73 -3.81 -30.95
N VAL A 55 -1.98 -4.58 -30.17
CA VAL A 55 -2.46 -5.86 -29.66
C VAL A 55 -3.22 -5.52 -28.39
N VAL A 56 -4.54 -5.40 -28.51
CA VAL A 56 -5.45 -5.36 -27.37
C VAL A 56 -5.16 -6.62 -26.53
N PRO A 57 -5.10 -6.55 -25.19
CA PRO A 57 -5.01 -7.74 -24.38
C PRO A 57 -6.27 -8.57 -24.66
N MET A 58 -6.12 -9.64 -25.45
CA MET A 58 -7.10 -10.71 -25.47
C MET A 58 -7.02 -11.34 -24.09
N ALA A 59 -8.03 -11.12 -23.27
CA ALA A 59 -8.40 -12.14 -22.32
C ALA A 59 -8.49 -13.46 -23.10
N SER A 60 -7.85 -14.50 -22.57
CA SER A 60 -8.05 -15.82 -23.14
C SER A 60 -9.55 -16.10 -23.20
N LEU A 61 -9.97 -16.64 -24.33
CA LEU A 61 -11.36 -16.86 -24.74
C LEU A 61 -12.17 -17.73 -23.75
N GLY A 62 -11.59 -18.22 -22.65
CA GLY A 62 -12.29 -18.95 -21.59
C GLY A 62 -12.83 -18.05 -20.48
N GLY A 63 -12.08 -17.02 -20.05
CA GLY A 63 -12.47 -16.19 -18.90
C GLY A 63 -13.41 -15.03 -19.24
N LEU A 64 -13.35 -14.49 -20.46
CA LEU A 64 -14.18 -13.36 -20.87
C LEU A 64 -15.47 -13.77 -21.60
N LEU A 65 -15.64 -15.05 -21.96
CA LEU A 65 -16.88 -15.53 -22.57
C LEU A 65 -18.02 -15.67 -21.54
N GLY A 66 -17.71 -15.85 -20.26
CA GLY A 66 -18.71 -15.94 -19.19
C GLY A 66 -19.41 -14.62 -18.85
N LEU A 67 -18.80 -13.48 -19.18
CA LEU A 67 -19.37 -12.15 -18.92
C LEU A 67 -20.27 -11.62 -20.03
N PHE A 68 -20.21 -12.21 -21.24
CA PHE A 68 -21.02 -11.78 -22.40
C PHE A 68 -21.88 -12.88 -23.02
N ARG A 69 -21.84 -14.11 -22.47
CA ARG A 69 -22.75 -15.18 -22.86
C ARG A 69 -23.19 -15.89 -21.59
N GLY A 70 -24.47 -15.72 -21.22
CA GLY A 70 -25.13 -16.60 -20.27
C GLY A 70 -25.03 -18.04 -20.80
N GLY A 71 -24.06 -18.78 -20.28
CA GLY A 71 -23.71 -20.12 -20.72
C GLY A 71 -22.76 -20.74 -19.72
N SER A 72 -23.15 -21.89 -19.17
CA SER A 72 -22.42 -22.68 -18.20
C SER A 72 -21.11 -23.22 -18.80
N ASP A 73 -19.99 -22.49 -18.68
CA ASP A 73 -18.67 -23.10 -18.87
C ASP A 73 -18.33 -23.90 -17.60
N THR A 74 -18.24 -25.21 -17.74
CA THR A 74 -17.92 -26.17 -16.67
C THR A 74 -16.41 -26.25 -16.39
N GLY A 75 -15.61 -25.37 -17.02
CA GLY A 75 -14.15 -25.39 -16.98
C GLY A 75 -13.54 -26.47 -17.87
N GLU A 76 -14.35 -27.09 -18.74
CA GLU A 76 -13.96 -28.20 -19.60
C GLU A 76 -12.99 -27.76 -20.70
N GLY A 77 -13.21 -26.58 -21.28
CA GLY A 77 -12.28 -25.96 -22.24
C GLY A 77 -10.90 -25.71 -21.62
N THR A 78 -10.86 -25.24 -20.37
CA THR A 78 -9.60 -25.05 -19.62
C THR A 78 -8.89 -26.38 -19.39
N ARG A 79 -9.60 -27.43 -18.98
CA ARG A 79 -8.99 -28.77 -18.79
C ARG A 79 -8.42 -29.33 -20.09
N GLN A 80 -9.12 -29.14 -21.21
CA GLN A 80 -8.61 -29.55 -22.52
C GLN A 80 -7.35 -28.76 -22.90
N ALA A 81 -7.36 -27.44 -22.70
CA ALA A 81 -6.23 -26.56 -23.04
C ALA A 81 -4.94 -26.89 -22.26
N TYR A 82 -5.06 -27.29 -20.99
CA TYR A 82 -3.92 -27.62 -20.14
C TYR A 82 -3.62 -29.13 -20.03
N GLY A 83 -4.44 -29.99 -20.64
CA GLY A 83 -4.33 -31.45 -20.49
C GLY A 83 -2.97 -32.02 -20.90
N ALA A 84 -2.36 -31.49 -21.97
CA ALA A 84 -1.02 -31.92 -22.40
C ALA A 84 0.07 -31.57 -21.38
N GLN A 85 0.00 -30.40 -20.76
CA GLN A 85 0.93 -29.98 -19.71
C GLN A 85 0.73 -30.81 -18.43
N VAL A 86 -0.51 -31.09 -18.05
CA VAL A 86 -0.81 -32.00 -16.93
C VAL A 86 -0.24 -33.39 -17.19
N ALA A 87 -0.41 -33.92 -18.40
CA ALA A 87 0.15 -35.22 -18.78
C ALA A 87 1.69 -35.24 -18.68
N ALA A 88 2.36 -34.17 -19.11
CA ALA A 88 3.81 -34.03 -18.97
C ALA A 88 4.27 -33.95 -17.51
N ILE A 89 3.51 -33.28 -16.64
CA ILE A 89 3.78 -33.28 -15.18
C ILE A 89 3.60 -34.68 -14.61
N ASN A 90 2.50 -35.36 -14.97
CA ASN A 90 2.18 -36.70 -14.49
C ASN A 90 3.22 -37.74 -14.94
N SER A 91 3.78 -37.62 -16.14
CA SER A 91 4.79 -38.56 -16.63
C SER A 91 6.10 -38.52 -15.83
N LEU A 92 6.38 -37.42 -15.14
CA LEU A 92 7.57 -37.27 -14.30
C LEU A 92 7.39 -37.82 -12.88
N GLU A 93 6.16 -38.15 -12.47
CA GLU A 93 5.85 -38.54 -11.09
C GLU A 93 6.59 -39.80 -10.65
N ALA A 94 6.71 -40.81 -11.52
CA ALA A 94 7.41 -42.05 -11.19
C ALA A 94 8.90 -41.83 -10.93
N GLU A 95 9.57 -41.03 -11.76
CA GLU A 95 10.99 -40.68 -11.58
C GLU A 95 11.19 -39.86 -10.30
N ILE A 96 10.38 -38.82 -10.11
CA ILE A 96 10.54 -37.89 -8.98
C ILE A 96 10.22 -38.55 -7.64
N ARG A 97 9.30 -39.51 -7.61
CA ARG A 97 8.96 -40.27 -6.41
C ARG A 97 10.15 -41.08 -5.86
N GLU A 98 11.00 -41.61 -6.73
CA GLU A 98 12.18 -42.40 -6.35
C GLU A 98 13.32 -41.54 -5.79
N LEU A 99 13.29 -40.22 -6.04
CA LEU A 99 14.31 -39.31 -5.54
C LEU A 99 14.27 -39.21 -4.01
N LYS A 100 15.43 -39.18 -3.38
CA LYS A 100 15.60 -38.86 -1.96
C LYS A 100 15.41 -37.37 -1.72
N ASP A 101 15.16 -37.00 -0.47
CA ASP A 101 14.88 -35.60 -0.11
C ASP A 101 16.03 -34.64 -0.47
N PHE A 102 17.28 -35.08 -0.38
CA PHE A 102 18.42 -34.26 -0.78
C PHE A 102 18.49 -34.10 -2.31
N GLU A 103 18.13 -35.13 -3.08
CA GLU A 103 18.12 -35.10 -4.55
C GLU A 103 17.04 -34.15 -5.08
N LEU A 104 15.88 -34.05 -4.41
CA LEU A 104 14.86 -33.04 -4.72
C LEU A 104 15.37 -31.60 -4.52
N ARG A 105 16.19 -31.37 -3.49
CA ARG A 105 16.83 -30.07 -3.25
C ARG A 105 17.92 -29.77 -4.28
N GLU A 106 18.69 -30.78 -4.69
CA GLU A 106 19.67 -30.64 -5.77
C GLU A 106 18.99 -30.30 -7.10
N ARG A 107 17.88 -30.96 -7.44
CA ARG A 107 17.05 -30.60 -8.62
C ARG A 107 16.59 -29.15 -8.56
N THR A 108 16.18 -28.67 -7.39
CA THR A 108 15.85 -27.24 -7.21
C THR A 108 17.04 -26.33 -7.53
N SER A 109 18.25 -26.71 -7.14
CA SER A 109 19.47 -25.94 -7.42
C SER A 109 19.81 -25.91 -8.92
N VAL A 110 19.66 -27.04 -9.60
CA VAL A 110 19.81 -27.14 -11.06
C VAL A 110 18.77 -26.26 -11.79
N LEU A 111 17.51 -26.31 -11.35
CA LEU A 111 16.45 -25.48 -11.92
C LEU A 111 16.69 -23.98 -11.70
N LYS A 112 17.18 -23.57 -10.53
CA LYS A 112 17.59 -22.18 -10.27
C LYS A 112 18.68 -21.71 -11.24
N GLN A 113 19.68 -22.56 -11.51
CA GLN A 113 20.74 -22.22 -12.46
C GLN A 113 20.16 -22.01 -13.86
N ARG A 114 19.36 -22.96 -14.36
CA ARG A 114 18.71 -22.87 -15.68
C ARG A 114 17.80 -21.64 -15.80
N ALA A 115 17.02 -21.32 -14.76
CA ALA A 115 16.13 -20.17 -14.74
C ALA A 115 16.88 -18.82 -14.75
N ARG A 116 18.08 -18.77 -14.16
CA ARG A 116 18.93 -17.57 -14.17
C ARG A 116 19.66 -17.37 -15.49
N GLU A 117 20.07 -18.45 -16.13
CA GLU A 117 20.75 -18.42 -17.43
C GLU A 117 19.80 -18.00 -18.56
N ASN A 118 18.53 -18.44 -18.50
CA ASN A 118 17.51 -18.03 -19.47
C ASN A 118 16.15 -17.77 -18.79
N PRO A 119 15.79 -16.50 -18.52
CA PRO A 119 14.51 -16.16 -17.90
C PRO A 119 13.28 -16.54 -18.74
N GLN A 120 13.40 -16.66 -20.07
CA GLN A 120 12.32 -17.17 -20.93
C GLN A 120 12.13 -18.69 -20.78
N ALA A 121 12.99 -19.38 -20.02
CA ALA A 121 12.90 -20.81 -19.81
C ALA A 121 11.87 -21.21 -18.74
N LEU A 122 11.29 -20.29 -17.95
CA LEU A 122 10.37 -20.67 -16.87
C LEU A 122 9.22 -21.58 -17.37
N ASP A 123 8.62 -21.25 -18.52
CA ASP A 123 7.59 -22.10 -19.14
C ASP A 123 8.11 -23.50 -19.47
N SER A 124 9.37 -23.61 -19.92
CA SER A 124 10.01 -24.90 -20.23
C SER A 124 10.36 -25.71 -18.98
N LEU A 125 10.56 -25.04 -17.83
CA LEU A 125 10.85 -25.68 -16.55
C LEU A 125 9.58 -26.10 -15.81
N LEU A 126 8.41 -25.62 -16.25
CA LEU A 126 7.14 -25.79 -15.55
C LEU A 126 6.81 -27.26 -15.23
N PRO A 127 6.91 -28.23 -16.19
CA PRO A 127 6.54 -29.61 -15.88
C PRO A 127 7.38 -30.22 -14.76
N GLU A 128 8.70 -30.03 -14.84
CA GLU A 128 9.66 -30.52 -13.83
C GLU A 128 9.46 -29.83 -12.49
N ALA A 129 9.31 -28.50 -12.50
CA ALA A 129 9.08 -27.71 -11.28
C ALA A 129 7.79 -28.10 -10.56
N PHE A 130 6.68 -28.27 -11.30
CA PHE A 130 5.38 -28.61 -10.72
C PHE A 130 5.37 -30.04 -10.20
N ALA A 131 6.04 -30.98 -10.87
CA ALA A 131 6.16 -32.34 -10.40
C ALA A 131 6.99 -32.44 -9.10
N ILE A 132 8.09 -31.67 -8.99
CA ILE A 132 8.89 -31.56 -7.75
C ILE A 132 8.05 -30.99 -6.61
N VAL A 133 7.31 -29.90 -6.85
CA VAL A 133 6.44 -29.29 -5.82
C VAL A 133 5.34 -30.24 -5.39
N ARG A 134 4.74 -30.99 -6.33
CA ARG A 134 3.72 -32.00 -6.03
C ARG A 134 4.27 -33.09 -5.11
N GLU A 135 5.45 -33.63 -5.41
CA GLU A 135 6.07 -34.65 -4.56
C GLU A 135 6.48 -34.09 -3.20
N ALA A 136 7.07 -32.88 -3.16
CA ALA A 136 7.42 -32.22 -1.90
C ALA A 136 6.18 -31.94 -1.04
N SER A 137 5.07 -31.50 -1.64
CA SER A 137 3.80 -31.28 -0.93
C SER A 137 3.27 -32.58 -0.32
N LYS A 138 3.37 -33.69 -1.06
CA LYS A 138 2.97 -35.01 -0.57
C LYS A 138 3.83 -35.46 0.61
N ARG A 139 5.15 -35.26 0.56
CA ARG A 139 6.08 -35.65 1.63
C ARG A 139 5.92 -34.80 2.89
N VAL A 140 5.79 -33.49 2.71
CA VAL A 140 5.82 -32.51 3.81
C VAL A 140 4.45 -32.34 4.44
N LEU A 141 3.38 -32.27 3.63
CA LEU A 141 2.03 -31.96 4.10
C LEU A 141 1.09 -33.17 4.07
N GLY A 142 1.51 -34.30 3.47
CA GLY A 142 0.61 -35.43 3.20
C GLY A 142 -0.40 -35.16 2.09
N LEU A 143 -0.27 -34.03 1.37
CA LEU A 143 -1.21 -33.57 0.36
C LEU A 143 -0.56 -33.64 -1.02
N ARG A 144 -1.09 -34.49 -1.89
CA ARG A 144 -0.68 -34.56 -3.30
C ARG A 144 -1.60 -33.65 -4.13
N PRO A 145 -1.09 -32.54 -4.72
CA PRO A 145 -1.89 -31.68 -5.58
C PRO A 145 -2.65 -32.44 -6.69
N PHE A 146 -3.94 -32.18 -6.84
CA PHE A 146 -4.79 -32.72 -7.91
C PHE A 146 -4.49 -32.08 -9.27
N ASP A 147 -4.95 -32.69 -10.35
CA ASP A 147 -4.71 -32.19 -11.70
C ASP A 147 -5.35 -30.82 -11.93
N VAL A 148 -6.54 -30.60 -11.37
CA VAL A 148 -7.20 -29.28 -11.38
C VAL A 148 -6.41 -28.21 -10.62
N GLN A 149 -5.68 -28.60 -9.58
CA GLN A 149 -4.80 -27.70 -8.83
C GLN A 149 -3.53 -27.35 -9.62
N LEU A 150 -2.99 -28.30 -10.39
CA LEU A 150 -1.92 -27.99 -11.35
C LEU A 150 -2.38 -27.00 -12.41
N ILE A 151 -3.59 -27.18 -12.93
CA ILE A 151 -4.20 -26.25 -13.90
C ILE A 151 -4.33 -24.86 -13.30
N GLY A 152 -4.87 -24.74 -12.08
CA GLY A 152 -4.94 -23.47 -11.36
C GLY A 152 -3.56 -22.82 -11.21
N GLY A 153 -2.53 -23.59 -10.86
CA GLY A 153 -1.15 -23.09 -10.77
C GLY A 153 -0.59 -22.58 -12.10
N MET A 154 -0.92 -23.25 -13.22
CA MET A 154 -0.50 -22.82 -14.56
C MET A 154 -1.23 -21.55 -15.01
N VAL A 155 -2.52 -21.41 -14.70
CA VAL A 155 -3.30 -20.19 -14.97
C VAL A 155 -2.70 -19.01 -14.21
N LEU A 156 -2.41 -19.19 -12.91
CA LEU A 156 -1.75 -18.16 -12.10
C LEU A 156 -0.37 -17.80 -12.65
N HIS A 157 0.42 -18.78 -13.11
CA HIS A 157 1.75 -18.52 -13.69
C HIS A 157 1.67 -17.57 -14.91
N LYS A 158 0.63 -17.71 -15.74
CA LYS A 158 0.39 -16.83 -16.89
C LYS A 158 -0.07 -15.42 -16.52
N GLY A 159 -0.28 -15.13 -15.24
CA GLY A 159 -0.81 -13.85 -14.76
C GLY A 159 -2.33 -13.73 -14.93
N GLU A 160 -3.04 -14.85 -15.10
CA GLU A 160 -4.50 -14.90 -15.19
C GLU A 160 -5.13 -15.22 -13.82
N ILE A 161 -6.44 -14.99 -13.70
CA ILE A 161 -7.21 -15.33 -12.50
C ILE A 161 -7.67 -16.79 -12.59
N ALA A 162 -7.25 -17.60 -11.62
CA ALA A 162 -7.73 -18.97 -11.47
C ALA A 162 -8.97 -18.99 -10.56
N GLU A 163 -10.16 -19.09 -11.16
CA GLU A 163 -11.40 -19.26 -10.40
C GLU A 163 -11.51 -20.69 -9.87
N MET A 164 -11.51 -20.81 -8.55
CA MET A 164 -11.59 -22.09 -7.83
C MET A 164 -12.60 -21.95 -6.69
N ARG A 165 -13.41 -22.99 -6.47
CA ARG A 165 -14.40 -22.98 -5.38
C ARG A 165 -13.70 -23.10 -4.02
N THR A 166 -14.36 -22.60 -2.98
CA THR A 166 -13.90 -22.79 -1.61
C THR A 166 -13.75 -24.27 -1.30
N GLY A 167 -12.62 -24.65 -0.70
CA GLY A 167 -12.29 -26.05 -0.41
C GLY A 167 -11.51 -26.78 -1.52
N GLU A 168 -11.32 -26.19 -2.70
CA GLU A 168 -10.50 -26.79 -3.78
C GLU A 168 -8.98 -26.64 -3.54
N GLY A 169 -8.57 -26.05 -2.41
CA GLY A 169 -7.17 -25.97 -1.99
C GLY A 169 -6.37 -24.83 -2.63
N LYS A 170 -6.98 -23.66 -2.85
CA LYS A 170 -6.33 -22.43 -3.37
C LYS A 170 -4.97 -22.14 -2.72
N THR A 171 -4.87 -22.30 -1.39
CA THR A 171 -3.63 -22.08 -0.63
C THR A 171 -2.50 -22.99 -1.10
N LEU A 172 -2.78 -24.27 -1.34
CA LEU A 172 -1.78 -25.21 -1.85
C LEU A 172 -1.43 -24.91 -3.31
N VAL A 173 -2.40 -24.42 -4.10
CA VAL A 173 -2.17 -24.06 -5.51
C VAL A 173 -1.16 -22.93 -5.64
N ALA A 174 -1.20 -21.92 -4.78
CA ALA A 174 -0.31 -20.76 -4.85
C ALA A 174 1.19 -21.12 -4.78
N ILE A 175 1.56 -22.24 -4.14
CA ILE A 175 2.97 -22.66 -4.00
C ILE A 175 3.58 -23.14 -5.32
N LEU A 176 2.77 -23.67 -6.24
CA LEU A 176 3.21 -24.18 -7.54
C LEU A 176 3.82 -23.06 -8.41
N PRO A 177 3.08 -21.99 -8.77
CA PRO A 177 3.65 -20.88 -9.53
C PRO A 177 4.65 -20.09 -8.68
N ALA A 178 4.45 -19.97 -7.35
CA ALA A 178 5.40 -19.25 -6.52
C ALA A 178 6.79 -19.90 -6.51
N TYR A 179 6.86 -21.23 -6.39
CA TYR A 179 8.11 -21.98 -6.49
C TYR A 179 8.78 -21.74 -7.86
N LEU A 180 8.04 -21.95 -8.96
CA LEU A 180 8.57 -21.79 -10.32
C LEU A 180 9.14 -20.38 -10.54
N ASN A 181 8.36 -19.33 -10.22
CA ASN A 181 8.78 -17.96 -10.45
C ASN A 181 9.92 -17.52 -9.50
N ALA A 182 10.00 -18.10 -8.31
CA ALA A 182 11.09 -17.84 -7.37
C ALA A 182 12.45 -18.39 -7.85
N LEU A 183 12.48 -19.37 -8.78
CA LEU A 183 13.72 -19.90 -9.34
C LEU A 183 14.56 -18.84 -10.07
N SER A 184 13.90 -17.80 -10.61
CA SER A 184 14.56 -16.64 -11.23
C SER A 184 15.43 -15.83 -10.25
N GLY A 185 15.21 -15.99 -8.93
CA GLY A 185 15.90 -15.22 -7.89
C GLY A 185 15.37 -13.80 -7.68
N LYS A 186 14.35 -13.36 -8.42
CA LYS A 186 13.77 -12.02 -8.31
C LYS A 186 12.73 -11.86 -7.18
N GLY A 187 12.37 -12.96 -6.51
CA GLY A 187 11.37 -12.98 -5.45
C GLY A 187 9.93 -13.11 -5.98
N VAL A 188 9.05 -13.57 -5.09
CA VAL A 188 7.61 -13.72 -5.31
C VAL A 188 6.89 -13.26 -4.05
N HIS A 189 5.79 -12.51 -4.23
CA HIS A 189 4.89 -12.15 -3.14
C HIS A 189 3.60 -12.97 -3.24
N ILE A 190 3.14 -13.49 -2.11
CA ILE A 190 1.80 -14.06 -1.97
C ILE A 190 1.05 -13.13 -1.03
N VAL A 191 -0.02 -12.51 -1.52
CA VAL A 191 -0.83 -11.56 -0.78
C VAL A 191 -2.13 -12.24 -0.37
N THR A 192 -2.50 -12.11 0.89
CA THR A 192 -3.75 -12.63 1.45
C THR A 192 -4.52 -11.48 2.12
N VAL A 193 -5.78 -11.72 2.47
CA VAL A 193 -6.67 -10.67 3.01
C VAL A 193 -6.31 -10.19 4.41
N ASN A 194 -5.57 -10.97 5.21
CA ASN A 194 -5.21 -10.56 6.58
C ASN A 194 -3.94 -11.24 7.12
N ASP A 195 -3.41 -10.67 8.22
CA ASP A 195 -2.19 -11.13 8.89
C ASP A 195 -2.26 -12.58 9.41
N TYR A 196 -3.47 -13.06 9.77
CA TYR A 196 -3.66 -14.43 10.25
C TYR A 196 -3.49 -15.44 9.11
N LEU A 197 -4.14 -15.24 7.97
CA LEU A 197 -3.99 -16.11 6.80
C LEU A 197 -2.56 -16.07 6.28
N ALA A 198 -1.95 -14.88 6.19
CA ALA A 198 -0.55 -14.75 5.79
C ALA A 198 0.39 -15.58 6.69
N ARG A 199 0.20 -15.51 8.01
CA ARG A 199 0.99 -16.30 8.98
C ARG A 199 0.73 -17.79 8.80
N ARG A 200 -0.54 -18.20 8.82
CA ARG A 200 -0.95 -19.60 8.67
C ARG A 200 -0.35 -20.21 7.41
N ASP A 201 -0.42 -19.53 6.27
CA ASP A 201 0.01 -20.06 4.98
C ASP A 201 1.55 -20.10 4.87
N CYS A 202 2.23 -19.11 5.45
CA CYS A 202 3.69 -19.09 5.57
C CYS A 202 4.22 -20.21 6.48
N GLU A 203 3.51 -20.52 7.57
CA GLU A 203 3.87 -21.59 8.50
C GLU A 203 3.49 -22.97 7.97
N TRP A 204 2.37 -23.10 7.26
CA TRP A 204 1.86 -24.37 6.75
C TRP A 204 2.43 -24.71 5.37
N VAL A 205 1.95 -24.05 4.31
CA VAL A 205 2.35 -24.38 2.93
C VAL A 205 3.79 -23.91 2.63
N GLY A 206 4.26 -22.87 3.33
CA GLY A 206 5.66 -22.43 3.24
C GLY A 206 6.69 -23.50 3.61
N GLN A 207 6.31 -24.56 4.34
CA GLN A 207 7.21 -25.69 4.62
C GLN A 207 7.67 -26.41 3.35
N VAL A 208 6.83 -26.46 2.30
CA VAL A 208 7.16 -27.10 1.01
C VAL A 208 8.31 -26.35 0.34
N ALA A 209 8.22 -25.02 0.26
CA ALA A 209 9.28 -24.19 -0.30
C ALA A 209 10.58 -24.29 0.52
N ARG A 210 10.49 -24.27 1.86
CA ARG A 210 11.67 -24.47 2.74
C ARG A 210 12.30 -25.85 2.55
N PHE A 211 11.49 -26.89 2.45
CA PHE A 211 11.94 -28.26 2.18
C PHE A 211 12.73 -28.34 0.88
N LEU A 212 12.31 -27.61 -0.16
CA LEU A 212 13.00 -27.52 -1.45
C LEU A 212 14.20 -26.55 -1.46
N GLY A 213 14.56 -25.95 -0.33
CA GLY A 213 15.72 -25.05 -0.23
C GLY A 213 15.45 -23.63 -0.75
N LEU A 214 14.20 -23.17 -0.68
CA LEU A 214 13.86 -21.75 -0.80
C LEU A 214 13.74 -21.10 0.59
N THR A 215 13.94 -19.79 0.66
CA THR A 215 13.63 -18.99 1.84
C THR A 215 12.22 -18.44 1.74
N VAL A 216 11.49 -18.45 2.86
CA VAL A 216 10.12 -17.91 2.95
C VAL A 216 10.06 -16.91 4.09
N GLY A 217 9.67 -15.67 3.78
CA GLY A 217 9.48 -14.60 4.75
C GLY A 217 7.99 -14.33 5.02
N LEU A 218 7.71 -13.71 6.16
CA LEU A 218 6.37 -13.23 6.52
C LEU A 218 6.44 -11.72 6.78
N ILE A 219 5.56 -10.97 6.12
CA ILE A 219 5.35 -9.55 6.38
C ILE A 219 3.96 -9.42 6.99
N GLN A 220 3.88 -8.77 8.15
CA GLN A 220 2.63 -8.47 8.83
C GLN A 220 2.48 -6.95 8.93
N ARG A 221 1.24 -6.46 8.94
CA ARG A 221 0.89 -5.02 8.96
C ARG A 221 1.44 -4.23 7.76
N MET A 222 0.82 -4.46 6.60
CA MET A 222 1.14 -3.81 5.32
C MET A 222 1.28 -2.26 5.32
N PRO A 223 0.54 -1.46 6.13
CA PRO A 223 0.71 -0.01 6.12
C PRO A 223 2.14 0.45 6.50
N TYR A 224 2.81 -0.27 7.40
CA TYR A 224 4.18 0.05 7.81
C TYR A 224 5.22 -0.35 6.76
N PHE A 225 4.92 -1.38 5.96
CA PHE A 225 5.75 -1.75 4.81
C PHE A 225 5.71 -0.66 3.74
N PHE A 226 4.53 -0.08 3.49
CA PHE A 226 4.35 1.02 2.55
C PHE A 226 5.05 2.32 3.00
N LEU A 227 5.07 2.59 4.31
CA LEU A 227 5.83 3.69 4.90
C LEU A 227 7.32 3.60 4.54
N LYS A 228 7.86 2.39 4.47
CA LYS A 228 9.26 2.12 4.15
C LYS A 228 9.62 2.27 2.67
N LEU A 229 8.63 2.23 1.78
CA LEU A 229 8.78 2.52 0.34
C LEU A 229 8.80 4.02 0.03
N LEU A 230 8.32 4.87 0.95
CA LEU A 230 8.30 6.33 0.82
C LEU A 230 9.55 7.01 1.41
N LEU A 231 10.48 6.22 1.96
CA LEU A 231 11.71 6.72 2.56
C LEU A 231 12.66 7.27 1.50
N THR A 232 13.35 8.34 1.86
CA THR A 232 14.22 9.13 0.98
C THR A 232 15.63 8.53 0.82
N SER A 233 16.01 7.57 1.64
CA SER A 233 17.32 6.89 1.60
C SER A 233 17.22 5.46 1.07
N VAL A 234 18.11 5.10 0.14
CA VAL A 234 18.14 3.75 -0.48
C VAL A 234 18.44 2.66 0.56
N ASP A 235 19.17 3.00 1.61
CA ASP A 235 19.60 2.07 2.67
C ASP A 235 18.45 1.65 3.60
N GLU A 236 17.32 2.37 3.62
CA GLU A 236 16.15 2.04 4.44
C GLU A 236 15.06 1.27 3.66
N LEU A 237 15.23 1.10 2.35
CA LEU A 237 14.33 0.30 1.52
C LEU A 237 14.40 -1.18 1.93
N VAL A 238 13.29 -1.67 2.47
CA VAL A 238 13.17 -3.09 2.89
C VAL A 238 12.74 -4.00 1.74
N VAL A 239 12.40 -3.44 0.58
CA VAL A 239 11.87 -4.17 -0.58
C VAL A 239 12.89 -4.17 -1.71
N ARG A 240 13.29 -5.36 -2.17
CA ARG A 240 14.37 -5.55 -3.15
C ARG A 240 13.89 -5.45 -4.62
N GLY A 241 12.59 -5.22 -4.84
CA GLY A 241 11.93 -5.16 -6.14
C GLY A 241 10.61 -5.93 -6.15
N PHE A 242 9.74 -5.64 -7.13
CA PHE A 242 8.45 -6.30 -7.31
C PHE A 242 8.46 -7.05 -8.65
N ASN A 243 8.35 -8.37 -8.60
CA ASN A 243 8.54 -9.23 -9.77
C ASN A 243 7.29 -10.03 -10.13
N TYR A 244 6.79 -10.85 -9.19
CA TYR A 244 5.62 -11.67 -9.40
C TYR A 244 4.79 -11.71 -8.12
N CYS A 245 3.47 -11.65 -8.26
CA CYS A 245 2.52 -11.63 -7.16
C CYS A 245 1.38 -12.61 -7.41
N VAL A 246 1.06 -13.42 -6.41
CA VAL A 246 -0.20 -14.17 -6.35
C VAL A 246 -1.08 -13.50 -5.32
N ILE A 247 -2.28 -13.09 -5.73
CA ILE A 247 -3.27 -12.46 -4.84
C ILE A 247 -4.32 -13.53 -4.52
N ASP A 248 -4.37 -13.96 -3.27
CA ASP A 248 -5.43 -14.83 -2.77
C ASP A 248 -6.68 -13.99 -2.47
N GLU A 249 -7.86 -14.56 -2.74
CA GLU A 249 -9.17 -13.87 -2.69
C GLU A 249 -9.13 -12.49 -3.40
N VAL A 250 -8.86 -12.55 -4.72
CA VAL A 250 -8.66 -11.37 -5.58
C VAL A 250 -9.84 -10.41 -5.59
N ASP A 251 -11.06 -10.93 -5.45
CA ASP A 251 -12.29 -10.15 -5.31
C ASP A 251 -12.28 -9.34 -4.01
N SER A 252 -11.98 -9.99 -2.89
CA SER A 252 -11.87 -9.32 -1.60
C SER A 252 -10.80 -8.22 -1.62
N ILE A 253 -9.64 -8.45 -2.24
CA ILE A 253 -8.52 -7.49 -2.22
C ILE A 253 -8.67 -6.38 -3.26
N LEU A 254 -8.99 -6.72 -4.52
CA LEU A 254 -9.00 -5.75 -5.63
C LEU A 254 -10.36 -5.10 -5.87
N ILE A 255 -11.43 -5.60 -5.24
CA ILE A 255 -12.78 -5.03 -5.32
C ILE A 255 -13.18 -4.49 -3.95
N ASP A 256 -13.27 -5.33 -2.92
CA ASP A 256 -13.86 -4.92 -1.64
C ASP A 256 -12.98 -3.98 -0.82
N GLU A 257 -11.72 -4.37 -0.57
CA GLU A 257 -10.73 -3.55 0.15
C GLU A 257 -10.29 -2.34 -0.69
N ALA A 258 -10.29 -2.49 -2.00
CA ALA A 258 -9.85 -1.45 -2.94
C ALA A 258 -10.81 -0.26 -3.08
N ARG A 259 -11.94 -0.26 -2.34
CA ARG A 259 -12.88 0.88 -2.26
C ARG A 259 -12.27 2.08 -1.55
N THR A 260 -11.37 1.84 -0.61
CA THR A 260 -10.65 2.89 0.13
C THR A 260 -9.18 2.86 -0.23
N PRO A 261 -8.57 4.00 -0.59
CA PRO A 261 -7.15 4.04 -0.86
C PRO A 261 -6.34 3.76 0.40
N LEU A 262 -5.14 3.22 0.20
CA LEU A 262 -4.12 3.14 1.24
C LEU A 262 -3.65 4.55 1.56
N ILE A 263 -4.00 5.05 2.74
CA ILE A 263 -3.63 6.37 3.23
C ILE A 263 -2.63 6.21 4.37
N ILE A 264 -1.49 6.88 4.22
CA ILE A 264 -0.53 7.05 5.32
C ILE A 264 -0.77 8.43 5.92
N SER A 265 -1.21 8.43 7.17
CA SER A 265 -1.35 9.64 7.98
C SER A 265 -0.28 9.67 9.05
N GLY A 266 0.26 10.87 9.31
CA GLY A 266 1.15 11.13 10.43
C GLY A 266 0.58 12.20 11.33
N PRO A 267 1.01 12.26 12.61
CA PRO A 267 0.81 13.46 13.40
C PRO A 267 1.55 14.61 12.71
N ALA A 268 0.87 15.71 12.42
CA ALA A 268 1.57 16.94 12.12
C ALA A 268 2.10 17.49 13.45
N GLU A 269 3.42 17.44 13.65
CA GLU A 269 4.06 18.31 14.64
C GLU A 269 3.94 19.74 14.12
N LYS A 270 2.94 20.47 14.61
CA LYS A 270 2.90 21.93 14.50
C LYS A 270 3.07 22.54 15.89
N PRO A 271 3.87 23.60 16.04
CA PRO A 271 4.08 24.24 17.34
C PRO A 271 2.77 24.89 17.79
N SER A 272 2.15 24.35 18.84
CA SER A 272 0.99 24.97 19.49
C SER A 272 1.28 26.43 19.88
N GLU A 273 2.54 26.73 20.21
CA GLU A 273 3.00 28.09 20.54
C GLU A 273 2.87 29.09 19.38
N GLN A 274 3.11 28.69 18.13
CA GLN A 274 3.02 29.59 16.98
C GLN A 274 1.57 30.09 16.79
N TYR A 275 0.58 29.20 16.96
CA TYR A 275 -0.83 29.58 16.91
C TYR A 275 -1.21 30.57 18.02
N TYR A 276 -0.74 30.35 19.26
CA TYR A 276 -1.02 31.29 20.35
C TYR A 276 -0.34 32.64 20.15
N LYS A 277 0.91 32.66 19.64
CA LYS A 277 1.61 33.91 19.32
C LYS A 277 0.91 34.66 18.18
N ALA A 278 0.56 33.97 17.09
CA ALA A 278 -0.17 34.55 15.97
C ALA A 278 -1.54 35.10 16.39
N ALA A 279 -2.27 34.39 17.27
CA ALA A 279 -3.54 34.87 17.81
C ALA A 279 -3.39 36.17 18.63
N LYS A 280 -2.30 36.30 19.41
CA LYS A 280 -1.99 37.54 20.16
C LYS A 280 -1.66 38.70 19.21
N ILE A 281 -0.87 38.45 18.17
CA ILE A 281 -0.52 39.46 17.15
C ILE A 281 -1.78 39.90 16.41
N ALA A 282 -2.58 38.95 15.91
CA ALA A 282 -3.83 39.25 15.23
C ALA A 282 -4.80 40.07 16.10
N ALA A 283 -4.84 39.82 17.42
CA ALA A 283 -5.64 40.61 18.35
C ALA A 283 -5.17 42.06 18.47
N ALA A 284 -3.86 42.33 18.36
CA ALA A 284 -3.27 43.66 18.37
C ALA A 284 -3.37 44.40 17.02
N PHE A 285 -3.44 43.66 15.91
CA PHE A 285 -3.54 44.24 14.57
C PHE A 285 -4.89 44.90 14.32
N GLU A 286 -4.88 45.98 13.55
CA GLU A 286 -6.06 46.76 13.18
C GLU A 286 -6.40 46.61 11.69
N ARG A 287 -7.71 46.49 11.40
CA ARG A 287 -8.26 46.45 10.05
C ARG A 287 -7.94 47.76 9.30
N ASP A 288 -7.67 47.64 8.01
CA ASP A 288 -7.30 48.72 7.08
C ASP A 288 -5.95 49.41 7.38
N ILE A 289 -5.26 49.03 8.46
CA ILE A 289 -3.87 49.40 8.74
C ILE A 289 -2.94 48.22 8.49
N HIS A 290 -3.17 47.10 9.18
CA HIS A 290 -2.29 45.92 9.16
C HIS A 290 -2.81 44.83 8.21
N TYR A 291 -4.11 44.83 7.91
CA TYR A 291 -4.73 43.87 7.00
C TYR A 291 -5.99 44.43 6.37
N THR A 292 -6.38 43.84 5.24
CA THR A 292 -7.66 44.07 4.56
C THR A 292 -8.49 42.80 4.57
N VAL A 293 -9.82 42.95 4.59
CA VAL A 293 -10.77 41.83 4.65
C VAL A 293 -11.69 41.87 3.44
N ASP A 294 -11.74 40.77 2.70
CA ASP A 294 -12.76 40.52 1.67
C ASP A 294 -13.82 39.57 2.24
N GLU A 295 -14.93 40.15 2.68
CA GLU A 295 -16.06 39.40 3.26
C GLU A 295 -16.78 38.53 2.20
N LYS A 296 -16.77 38.95 0.94
CA LYS A 296 -17.43 38.22 -0.15
C LYS A 296 -16.66 36.96 -0.51
N GLN A 297 -15.33 37.03 -0.53
CA GLN A 297 -14.46 35.87 -0.79
C GLN A 297 -14.06 35.13 0.49
N LYS A 298 -14.47 35.60 1.67
CA LYS A 298 -14.03 35.12 2.98
C LYS A 298 -12.50 34.98 3.03
N ASN A 299 -11.81 36.05 2.64
CA ASN A 299 -10.34 36.11 2.61
C ASN A 299 -9.79 37.34 3.33
N VAL A 300 -8.52 37.26 3.74
CA VAL A 300 -7.79 38.34 4.41
C VAL A 300 -6.42 38.46 3.75
N LEU A 301 -5.95 39.70 3.57
CA LEU A 301 -4.61 40.00 3.09
C LEU A 301 -3.91 40.93 4.07
N LEU A 302 -2.69 40.59 4.50
CA LEU A 302 -1.85 41.51 5.26
C LEU A 302 -1.40 42.67 4.36
N THR A 303 -1.35 43.87 4.92
CA THR A 303 -0.76 45.05 4.26
C THR A 303 0.76 45.06 4.46
N GLU A 304 1.48 45.89 3.71
CA GLU A 304 2.92 46.11 3.90
C GLU A 304 3.27 46.45 5.37
N GLN A 305 2.45 47.30 6.01
CA GLN A 305 2.62 47.65 7.42
C GLN A 305 2.41 46.43 8.34
N GLY A 306 1.39 45.61 8.08
CA GLY A 306 1.14 44.39 8.86
C GLY A 306 2.25 43.35 8.71
N TYR A 307 2.92 43.30 7.56
CA TYR A 307 4.13 42.48 7.39
C TYR A 307 5.28 43.02 8.25
N ALA A 308 5.61 44.30 8.12
CA ALA A 308 6.71 44.92 8.86
C ALA A 308 6.55 44.78 10.38
N ASP A 309 5.37 45.08 10.91
CA ASP A 309 5.11 45.01 12.35
C ASP A 309 5.11 43.56 12.87
N ALA A 310 4.62 42.61 12.06
CA ALA A 310 4.68 41.19 12.42
C ALA A 310 6.13 40.68 12.46
N GLU A 311 6.96 41.07 11.50
CA GLU A 311 8.38 40.70 11.45
C GLU A 311 9.15 41.26 12.64
N GLU A 312 8.87 42.51 13.03
CA GLU A 312 9.45 43.13 14.22
C GLU A 312 9.03 42.40 15.51
N ILE A 313 7.72 42.15 15.70
CA ILE A 313 7.20 41.48 16.91
C ILE A 313 7.73 40.04 17.03
N LEU A 314 7.90 39.34 15.90
CA LEU A 314 8.37 37.97 15.87
C LEU A 314 9.90 37.85 15.86
N GLU A 315 10.62 38.97 15.71
CA GLU A 315 12.08 39.03 15.55
C GLU A 315 12.59 38.20 14.36
N VAL A 316 11.83 38.19 13.26
CA VAL A 316 12.16 37.44 12.03
C VAL A 316 12.40 38.39 10.86
N LYS A 317 13.13 37.91 9.84
CA LYS A 317 13.43 38.70 8.64
C LYS A 317 12.43 38.55 7.50
N ASP A 318 11.71 37.44 7.47
CA ASP A 318 10.76 37.09 6.40
C ASP A 318 9.72 36.11 6.95
N LEU A 319 8.44 36.49 6.88
CA LEU A 319 7.33 35.63 7.31
C LEU A 319 7.13 34.40 6.40
N TYR A 320 7.67 34.41 5.18
CA TYR A 320 7.58 33.33 4.20
C TYR A 320 8.76 32.36 4.22
N ASP A 321 9.70 32.49 5.19
CA ASP A 321 10.80 31.54 5.32
C ASP A 321 10.25 30.09 5.39
N PRO A 322 10.65 29.19 4.47
CA PRO A 322 10.17 27.81 4.43
C PRO A 322 10.39 27.01 5.72
N ARG A 323 11.32 27.45 6.59
CA ARG A 323 11.63 26.81 7.87
C ARG A 323 10.59 27.09 8.95
N GLU A 324 10.07 28.31 9.02
CA GLU A 324 9.18 28.75 10.10
C GLU A 324 7.74 29.03 9.65
N GLN A 325 7.55 29.47 8.40
CA GLN A 325 6.24 29.62 7.74
C GLN A 325 5.21 30.48 8.52
N TRP A 326 5.67 31.54 9.21
CA TRP A 326 4.86 32.43 10.05
C TRP A 326 3.68 33.07 9.34
N ALA A 327 3.81 33.37 8.04
CA ALA A 327 2.75 33.98 7.23
C ALA A 327 1.44 33.16 7.31
N SER A 328 1.53 31.83 7.26
CA SER A 328 0.34 30.95 7.31
C SER A 328 -0.40 31.04 8.64
N TYR A 329 0.32 31.15 9.76
CA TYR A 329 -0.26 31.28 11.10
C TYR A 329 -0.92 32.64 11.29
N LEU A 330 -0.27 33.71 10.85
CA LEU A 330 -0.80 35.07 10.97
C LEU A 330 -2.04 35.28 10.11
N ILE A 331 -2.01 34.86 8.84
CA ILE A 331 -3.18 34.95 7.95
C ILE A 331 -4.35 34.15 8.55
N ASN A 332 -4.11 32.93 9.04
CA ASN A 332 -5.16 32.14 9.68
C ASN A 332 -5.67 32.76 10.99
N ALA A 333 -4.81 33.40 11.78
CA ALA A 333 -5.20 34.07 13.02
C ALA A 333 -6.07 35.31 12.74
N VAL A 334 -5.72 36.13 11.76
CA VAL A 334 -6.54 37.28 11.34
C VAL A 334 -7.84 36.81 10.69
N LYS A 335 -7.78 35.76 9.86
CA LYS A 335 -8.98 35.11 9.31
C LYS A 335 -9.91 34.61 10.41
N ALA A 336 -9.37 33.92 11.41
CA ALA A 336 -10.13 33.47 12.57
C ALA A 336 -10.71 34.65 13.37
N LYS A 337 -9.97 35.76 13.51
CA LYS A 337 -10.45 36.98 14.18
C LYS A 337 -11.66 37.58 13.48
N GLU A 338 -11.56 37.84 12.17
CA GLU A 338 -12.51 38.66 11.41
C GLU A 338 -13.66 37.88 10.79
N LEU A 339 -13.39 36.68 10.26
CA LEU A 339 -14.33 35.95 9.40
C LEU A 339 -15.00 34.76 10.12
N PHE A 340 -14.50 34.37 11.28
CA PHE A 340 -15.03 33.24 12.07
C PHE A 340 -15.45 33.73 13.45
N LEU A 341 -16.74 34.00 13.56
CA LEU A 341 -17.39 34.56 14.74
C LEU A 341 -18.03 33.46 15.58
N LYS A 342 -17.85 33.58 16.89
CA LYS A 342 -18.49 32.74 17.87
C LYS A 342 -20.00 32.95 17.83
N ASP A 343 -20.75 31.87 18.02
CA ASP A 343 -22.21 31.79 17.95
C ASP A 343 -22.81 32.06 16.55
N VAL A 344 -21.95 32.17 15.52
CA VAL A 344 -22.35 32.26 14.10
C VAL A 344 -21.74 31.11 13.31
N ASN A 345 -20.40 31.04 13.25
CA ASN A 345 -19.70 30.02 12.48
C ASN A 345 -19.32 28.80 13.34
N TYR A 346 -19.24 28.98 14.66
CA TYR A 346 -18.95 27.91 15.62
C TYR A 346 -19.45 28.25 17.02
N ILE A 347 -19.52 27.21 17.86
CA ILE A 347 -19.75 27.33 19.29
C ILE A 347 -18.61 26.66 20.06
N ILE A 348 -18.48 27.01 21.34
CA ILE A 348 -17.56 26.31 22.25
C ILE A 348 -18.41 25.48 23.21
N ARG A 349 -18.14 24.18 23.27
CA ARG A 349 -18.79 23.28 24.23
C ARG A 349 -17.72 22.53 25.00
N GLY A 350 -17.64 22.76 26.31
CA GLY A 350 -16.55 22.23 27.13
C GLY A 350 -15.22 22.87 26.75
N LYS A 351 -14.30 22.08 26.21
CA LYS A 351 -12.97 22.51 25.73
C LYS A 351 -12.78 22.23 24.24
N GLU A 352 -13.85 22.29 23.46
CA GLU A 352 -13.82 22.02 22.02
C GLU A 352 -14.59 23.08 21.23
N VAL A 353 -14.03 23.42 20.07
CA VAL A 353 -14.67 24.26 19.05
C VAL A 353 -15.49 23.37 18.13
N LEU A 354 -16.79 23.63 18.01
CA LEU A 354 -17.70 22.88 17.16
C LEU A 354 -18.25 23.78 16.05
N ILE A 355 -18.07 23.36 14.80
CA ILE A 355 -18.55 24.10 13.63
C ILE A 355 -20.07 24.14 13.61
N VAL A 356 -20.62 25.31 13.29
CA VAL A 356 -22.05 25.51 13.06
C VAL A 356 -22.26 25.76 11.56
N ASP A 357 -23.21 25.05 10.98
CA ASP A 357 -23.67 25.33 9.62
C ASP A 357 -24.44 26.65 9.61
N GLU A 358 -23.93 27.66 8.90
CA GLU A 358 -24.49 29.01 8.80
C GLU A 358 -25.94 29.02 8.29
N PHE A 359 -26.34 28.03 7.48
CA PHE A 359 -27.70 27.99 6.93
C PHE A 359 -28.70 27.32 7.86
N SER A 360 -28.29 26.24 8.53
CA SER A 360 -29.20 25.39 9.30
C SER A 360 -29.09 25.57 10.81
N GLY A 361 -28.04 26.26 11.29
CA GLY A 361 -27.71 26.38 12.72
C GLY A 361 -27.31 25.04 13.36
N ARG A 362 -27.14 23.98 12.57
CA ARG A 362 -26.81 22.65 13.10
C ARG A 362 -25.34 22.56 13.47
N VAL A 363 -25.09 21.96 14.63
CA VAL A 363 -23.74 21.68 15.11
C VAL A 363 -23.17 20.46 14.37
N MET A 364 -22.03 20.64 13.72
CA MET A 364 -21.35 19.62 12.93
C MET A 364 -20.26 18.94 13.76
N GLN A 365 -20.63 17.93 14.54
CA GLN A 365 -19.67 17.17 15.36
C GLN A 365 -18.65 16.43 14.50
N GLY A 366 -17.39 16.40 14.96
CA GLY A 366 -16.29 15.71 14.30
C GLY A 366 -15.75 16.41 13.03
N ARG A 367 -16.31 17.56 12.63
CA ARG A 367 -15.77 18.36 11.52
C ARG A 367 -14.82 19.44 12.03
N ARG A 368 -13.71 19.60 11.32
CA ARG A 368 -12.70 20.65 11.53
C ARG A 368 -12.49 21.41 10.22
N TRP A 369 -12.11 22.68 10.30
CA TRP A 369 -11.67 23.43 9.11
C TRP A 369 -10.25 23.01 8.74
N SER A 370 -9.93 23.04 7.45
CA SER A 370 -8.63 22.64 6.92
C SER A 370 -7.55 23.71 7.13
N ASP A 371 -6.32 23.37 6.75
CA ASP A 371 -5.20 24.31 6.54
C ASP A 371 -4.78 25.09 7.79
N GLY A 372 -4.98 24.50 8.98
CA GLY A 372 -4.61 25.14 10.24
C GLY A 372 -5.61 26.18 10.78
N LEU A 373 -6.73 26.41 10.07
CA LEU A 373 -7.72 27.41 10.48
C LEU A 373 -8.44 27.02 11.77
N HIS A 374 -8.72 25.74 11.97
CA HIS A 374 -9.40 25.28 13.19
C HIS A 374 -8.55 25.50 14.44
N GLN A 375 -7.24 25.26 14.33
CA GLN A 375 -6.27 25.52 15.38
C GLN A 375 -6.12 27.02 15.66
N ALA A 376 -6.22 27.87 14.63
CA ALA A 376 -6.23 29.32 14.81
C ALA A 376 -7.49 29.80 15.58
N VAL A 377 -8.66 29.19 15.33
CA VAL A 377 -9.89 29.47 16.10
C VAL A 377 -9.76 28.94 17.53
N GLU A 378 -9.24 27.73 17.74
CA GLU A 378 -8.95 27.18 19.08
C GLU A 378 -8.01 28.13 19.85
N ALA A 379 -6.96 28.64 19.21
CA ALA A 379 -6.02 29.59 19.79
C ALA A 379 -6.64 30.96 20.11
N LYS A 380 -7.46 31.50 19.20
CA LYS A 380 -8.24 32.74 19.40
C LYS A 380 -9.08 32.65 20.67
N GLU A 381 -9.76 31.52 20.86
CA GLU A 381 -10.67 31.29 21.97
C GLU A 381 -9.99 30.72 23.23
N ARG A 382 -8.66 30.54 23.19
CA ARG A 382 -7.84 29.97 24.28
C ARG A 382 -8.28 28.56 24.71
N VAL A 383 -8.76 27.79 23.75
CA VAL A 383 -9.13 26.39 23.89
C VAL A 383 -7.91 25.51 23.55
N PRO A 384 -7.73 24.33 24.17
CA PRO A 384 -6.63 23.43 23.82
C PRO A 384 -6.62 23.09 22.33
N ILE A 385 -5.51 23.40 21.66
CA ILE A 385 -5.31 23.09 20.24
C ILE A 385 -5.15 21.59 20.08
N GLN A 386 -5.97 20.98 19.23
CA GLN A 386 -5.86 19.55 18.91
C GLN A 386 -4.92 19.33 17.72
N ASN A 387 -4.14 18.25 17.78
CA ASN A 387 -3.24 17.88 16.69
C ASN A 387 -4.02 17.48 15.44
N GLU A 388 -3.53 17.91 14.28
CA GLU A 388 -4.06 17.46 12.98
C GLU A 388 -3.35 16.19 12.54
N THR A 389 -4.10 15.23 12.04
CA THR A 389 -3.55 14.13 11.24
C THR A 389 -3.46 14.59 9.80
N VAL A 390 -2.24 14.64 9.26
CA VAL A 390 -2.03 15.00 7.86
C VAL A 390 -1.76 13.74 7.05
N THR A 391 -2.40 13.65 5.89
CA THR A 391 -2.13 12.61 4.90
C THR A 391 -0.77 12.87 4.25
N LEU A 392 0.21 12.02 4.55
CA LEU A 392 1.56 12.09 3.99
C LEU A 392 1.63 11.48 2.58
N ALA A 393 0.88 10.41 2.36
CA ALA A 393 0.81 9.75 1.06
C ALA A 393 -0.50 8.96 0.91
N SER A 394 -0.92 8.78 -0.34
CA SER A 394 -2.09 7.98 -0.68
C SER A 394 -1.88 7.25 -2.01
N ILE A 395 -2.26 5.97 -2.08
CA ILE A 395 -2.33 5.20 -3.33
C ILE A 395 -3.58 4.32 -3.29
N SER A 396 -4.24 4.11 -4.43
CA SER A 396 -5.30 3.08 -4.50
C SER A 396 -4.69 1.69 -4.60
N TYR A 397 -5.39 0.66 -4.11
CA TYR A 397 -4.95 -0.73 -4.25
C TYR A 397 -4.73 -1.12 -5.72
N GLN A 398 -5.61 -0.69 -6.63
CA GLN A 398 -5.47 -0.97 -8.06
C GLN A 398 -4.19 -0.34 -8.63
N ASN A 399 -3.93 0.93 -8.31
CA ASN A 399 -2.71 1.61 -8.76
C ASN A 399 -1.46 1.02 -8.11
N PHE A 400 -1.54 0.55 -6.87
CA PHE A 400 -0.44 -0.17 -6.25
C PHE A 400 -0.10 -1.41 -7.07
N PHE A 401 -1.04 -2.33 -7.28
CA PHE A 401 -0.73 -3.56 -8.01
C PHE A 401 -0.34 -3.30 -9.48
N LEU A 402 -0.98 -2.34 -10.15
CA LEU A 402 -0.63 -1.94 -11.52
C LEU A 402 0.73 -1.24 -11.62
N GLN A 403 1.03 -0.21 -10.83
CA GLN A 403 2.28 0.52 -11.01
C GLN A 403 3.49 -0.27 -10.51
N VAL A 404 3.27 -1.10 -9.50
CA VAL A 404 4.35 -1.75 -8.76
C VAL A 404 4.71 -3.12 -9.35
N TYR A 405 3.73 -3.92 -9.79
CA TYR A 405 4.00 -5.22 -10.42
C TYR A 405 3.96 -5.18 -11.95
N ASN A 406 3.33 -4.17 -12.56
CA ASN A 406 3.16 -4.11 -14.02
C ASN A 406 4.31 -3.39 -14.76
N SER A 407 5.37 -2.96 -14.06
CA SER A 407 6.58 -2.42 -14.72
C SER A 407 7.39 -3.48 -15.50
N GLN A 408 6.90 -4.74 -15.61
CA GLN A 408 7.46 -5.77 -16.49
C GLN A 408 6.42 -6.53 -17.36
N ALA A 409 5.18 -6.04 -17.52
CA ALA A 409 4.21 -6.67 -18.42
C ALA A 409 3.26 -5.66 -19.10
N SER A 410 3.81 -4.73 -19.87
CA SER A 410 3.02 -3.92 -20.79
C SER A 410 3.86 -3.49 -22.00
N LEU A 411 3.48 -3.99 -23.19
CA LEU A 411 3.73 -3.36 -24.48
C LEU A 411 2.42 -2.82 -25.04
#